data_AF-A0A3N5J680-F1
#
_entry.id   AF-A0A3N5J680-F1
#
_cell.length_a   1.000
_cell.length_b   1.000
_cell.length_c   1.000
_cell.angle_alpha   90.00
_cell.angle_beta   90.00
_cell.angle_gamma   90.00
#
_symmetry.space_group_name_H-M   'P 1'
#
loop_
_entity.id
_entity.type
_entity.pdbx_description
1 polymer ?
#
loop_
_entity_poly.entity_id
_entity_poly.type
_entity_poly.pdbx_seq_one_letter_code
_entity_poly.pdbx_strand_id
1 'polypeptide(L)'
;MKNPFGDKRDPEQQARDAIRRKKWSKAIAHYERKVQDSDRDLTLWNLLGDLHMNNHARTEAVDAWRHAMEGYALEGLHENVLGIARKILRRTPEEEDIHLIMAEAYLGLEYHADCLAAFRTYLKLSKRRSETDMRSLFKKILDVNITHLHLLEELHAIFNESAIEDLELERSLDGYINERRKIARETHPVQTQEPAAEFEEAPAESPPEQPRAHDGLIGLDGLDSFAADASMDYAYSRPPESRVVPSPETGSEADLTVSRDTSDIPSGEGKDHYDLGVVYKEMRLWDAATAEFEQARRDPSVRIRATLELVECMQETHDLQSALDLLEEIRQDGEGSPQEQLGVSHRLGIIHELLGNTQEALAHFERVHEQSPGFADVELRVAELRSKLDSDSPAM
;
A
#
# COMPACT_ATOMS: atom_id res chain seq x y z
N MET A 1 38.74 46.78 29.16
CA MET A 1 38.94 46.89 27.70
C MET A 1 37.87 46.04 27.02
N LYS A 2 36.96 46.64 26.25
CA LYS A 2 35.98 45.91 25.45
C LYS A 2 36.70 45.30 24.24
N ASN A 3 36.50 44.00 24.01
CA ASN A 3 37.11 43.27 22.91
C ASN A 3 36.64 43.87 21.56
N PRO A 4 37.52 44.35 20.67
CA PRO A 4 37.15 45.12 19.47
C PRO A 4 36.75 44.25 18.27
N PHE A 5 36.87 42.92 18.39
CA PHE A 5 36.31 41.98 17.44
C PHE A 5 35.00 41.46 18.02
N GLY A 6 33.91 42.19 17.74
CA GLY A 6 32.58 41.65 17.96
C GLY A 6 32.51 40.32 17.23
N ASP A 7 32.22 39.25 17.98
CA ASP A 7 32.03 37.87 17.52
C ASP A 7 30.92 37.86 16.45
N LYS A 8 31.28 38.21 15.21
CA LYS A 8 30.41 38.09 14.04
C LYS A 8 30.35 36.61 13.74
N ARG A 9 29.50 35.90 14.48
CA ARG A 9 29.18 34.49 14.25
C ARG A 9 28.94 34.27 12.76
N ASP A 10 29.37 33.13 12.25
CA ASP A 10 29.13 32.73 10.86
C ASP A 10 27.64 32.95 10.48
N PRO A 11 27.33 33.65 9.37
CA PRO A 11 25.95 33.85 8.90
C PRO A 11 25.11 32.57 8.86
N GLU A 12 25.70 31.42 8.49
CA GLU A 12 25.02 30.13 8.50
C GLU A 12 24.65 29.68 9.92
N GLN A 13 25.56 29.87 10.88
CA GLN A 13 25.31 29.56 12.28
C GLN A 13 24.24 30.49 12.88
N GLN A 14 24.21 31.76 12.46
CA GLN A 14 23.15 32.69 12.86
C GLN A 14 21.78 32.29 12.32
N ALA A 15 21.71 31.81 11.08
CA ALA A 15 20.47 31.31 10.47
C ALA A 15 19.95 30.06 11.19
N ARG A 16 20.83 29.10 11.50
CA ARG A 16 20.50 27.91 12.29
C ARG A 16 20.03 28.26 13.71
N ASP A 17 20.68 29.23 14.36
CA ASP A 17 20.23 29.76 15.65
C ASP A 17 18.86 30.44 15.54
N ALA A 18 18.56 31.09 14.42
CA ALA A 18 17.26 31.70 14.17
C ALA A 18 16.17 30.63 14.02
N ILE A 19 16.42 29.53 13.31
CA ILE A 19 15.53 28.37 13.20
C ILE A 19 15.22 27.80 14.60
N ARG A 20 16.25 27.51 15.40
CA ARG A 20 16.09 26.99 16.78
C ARG A 20 15.24 27.88 17.67
N ARG A 21 15.32 29.20 17.45
CA ARG A 21 14.55 30.21 18.19
C ARG A 21 13.21 30.54 17.55
N LYS A 22 12.77 29.77 16.55
CA LYS A 22 11.54 29.97 15.77
C LYS A 22 11.43 31.37 15.14
N LYS A 23 12.58 31.99 14.83
CA LYS A 23 12.67 33.31 14.17
C LYS A 23 12.71 33.12 12.65
N TRP A 24 11.63 32.57 12.11
CA TRP A 24 11.54 32.10 10.72
C TRP A 24 11.91 33.17 9.70
N SER A 25 11.38 34.38 9.82
CA SER A 25 11.64 35.47 8.86
C SER A 25 13.13 35.83 8.73
N LYS A 26 13.93 35.67 9.80
CA LYS A 26 15.38 35.89 9.75
C LYS A 26 16.12 34.76 9.06
N ALA A 27 15.67 33.52 9.27
CA ALA A 27 16.23 32.35 8.60
C ALA A 27 15.89 32.35 7.11
N ILE A 28 14.63 32.64 6.76
CA ILE A 28 14.14 32.80 5.38
C ILE A 28 15.01 33.80 4.62
N ALA A 29 15.16 35.02 5.13
CA ALA A 29 15.95 36.07 4.47
C ALA A 29 17.43 35.69 4.25
N HIS A 30 17.98 34.75 5.03
CA HIS A 30 19.33 34.21 4.81
C HIS A 30 19.34 33.17 3.70
N TYR A 31 18.41 32.20 3.75
CA TYR A 31 18.36 31.10 2.78
C TYR A 31 17.84 31.54 1.41
N GLU A 32 16.96 32.55 1.31
CA GLU A 32 16.56 33.17 0.04
C GLU A 32 17.76 33.76 -0.70
N ARG A 33 18.65 34.48 0.01
CA ARG A 33 19.90 35.00 -0.59
C ARG A 33 20.82 33.87 -1.04
N LYS A 34 20.91 32.81 -0.24
CA LYS A 34 21.76 31.66 -0.56
C LYS A 34 21.29 30.90 -1.80
N VAL A 35 19.98 30.77 -1.97
CA VAL A 35 19.37 30.22 -3.18
C VAL A 35 19.60 31.10 -4.39
N GLN A 36 19.55 32.44 -4.26
CA GLN A 36 19.88 33.34 -5.37
C GLN A 36 21.34 33.16 -5.86
N ASP A 37 22.27 32.89 -4.95
CA ASP A 37 23.68 32.65 -5.27
C ASP A 37 23.95 31.20 -5.76
N SER A 38 23.05 30.26 -5.48
CA SER A 38 23.21 28.82 -5.73
C SER A 38 21.87 28.15 -6.06
N ASP A 39 21.27 28.60 -7.16
CA ASP A 39 19.91 28.22 -7.59
C ASP A 39 19.72 26.71 -7.80
N ARG A 40 20.82 25.98 -8.06
CA ARG A 40 20.81 24.52 -8.27
C ARG A 40 20.78 23.70 -6.98
N ASP A 41 20.92 24.30 -5.80
CA ASP A 41 20.90 23.54 -4.54
C ASP A 41 19.45 23.23 -4.13
N LEU A 42 18.95 22.09 -4.63
CA LEU A 42 17.60 21.59 -4.39
C LEU A 42 17.31 21.31 -2.91
N THR A 43 18.36 21.03 -2.11
CA THR A 43 18.22 20.80 -0.68
C THR A 43 17.89 22.09 0.06
N LEU A 44 18.45 23.22 -0.39
CA LEU A 44 18.14 24.54 0.13
C LEU A 44 16.73 24.97 -0.25
N TRP A 45 16.26 24.65 -1.46
CA TRP A 45 14.88 24.91 -1.87
C TRP A 45 13.86 24.13 -1.02
N ASN A 46 14.11 22.84 -0.74
CA ASN A 46 13.26 22.06 0.16
C ASN A 46 13.23 22.64 1.59
N LEU A 47 14.40 23.02 2.13
CA LEU A 47 14.51 23.69 3.42
C LEU A 47 13.76 25.03 3.42
N LEU A 48 13.90 25.82 2.36
CA LEU A 48 13.26 27.11 2.23
C LEU A 48 11.74 26.96 2.25
N GLY A 49 11.19 25.95 1.54
CA GLY A 49 9.77 25.61 1.62
C GLY A 49 9.31 25.26 3.04
N ASP A 50 10.09 24.45 3.77
CA ASP A 50 9.78 24.09 5.17
C ASP A 50 9.81 25.34 6.09
N LEU A 51 10.73 26.28 5.85
CA LEU A 51 10.80 27.54 6.59
C LEU A 51 9.62 28.48 6.29
N HIS A 52 9.24 28.62 5.02
CA HIS A 52 8.05 29.40 4.64
C HIS A 52 6.77 28.82 5.24
N MET A 53 6.65 27.49 5.28
CA MET A 53 5.52 26.84 5.95
C MET A 53 5.44 27.19 7.44
N ASN A 54 6.57 27.10 8.14
CA ASN A 54 6.64 27.45 9.56
C ASN A 54 6.39 28.94 9.82
N ASN A 55 6.60 29.79 8.80
CA ASN A 55 6.29 31.22 8.81
C ASN A 55 4.87 31.55 8.34
N HIS A 56 4.01 30.54 8.10
CA HIS A 56 2.65 30.68 7.58
C HIS A 56 2.55 31.27 6.15
N ALA A 57 3.65 31.32 5.42
CA ALA A 57 3.71 31.74 4.02
C ALA A 57 3.45 30.52 3.10
N ARG A 58 2.19 30.10 3.00
CA ARG A 58 1.81 28.83 2.36
C ARG A 58 2.11 28.80 0.86
N THR A 59 1.84 29.89 0.17
CA THR A 59 2.05 30.01 -1.29
C THR A 59 3.53 29.86 -1.64
N GLU A 60 4.38 30.64 -0.98
CA GLU A 60 5.82 30.66 -1.18
C GLU A 60 6.47 29.32 -0.80
N ALA A 61 5.91 28.64 0.21
CA ALA A 61 6.35 27.30 0.56
C ALA A 61 6.07 26.26 -0.52
N VAL A 62 4.86 26.28 -1.08
CA VAL A 62 4.49 25.37 -2.17
C VAL A 62 5.34 25.66 -3.41
N ASP A 63 5.58 26.92 -3.73
CA ASP A 63 6.45 27.31 -4.85
C ASP A 63 7.90 26.80 -4.67
N ALA A 64 8.47 26.98 -3.48
CA ALA A 64 9.82 26.50 -3.16
C ALA A 64 9.92 24.96 -3.19
N TRP A 65 8.91 24.26 -2.67
CA TRP A 65 8.83 22.81 -2.74
C TRP A 65 8.65 22.32 -4.17
N ARG A 66 7.81 22.96 -4.98
CA ARG A 66 7.62 22.61 -6.40
C ARG A 66 8.94 22.72 -7.16
N HIS A 67 9.68 23.81 -6.96
CA HIS A 67 10.99 24.00 -7.57
C HIS A 67 11.98 22.89 -7.18
N ALA A 68 12.05 22.56 -5.88
CA ALA A 68 12.90 21.45 -5.42
C ALA A 68 12.48 20.10 -6.04
N MET A 69 11.17 19.82 -6.06
CA MET A 69 10.59 18.58 -6.59
C MET A 69 10.88 18.41 -8.08
N GLU A 70 10.66 19.45 -8.88
CA GLU A 70 10.96 19.44 -10.32
C GLU A 70 12.46 19.22 -10.58
N GLY A 71 13.32 19.86 -9.81
CA GLY A 71 14.76 19.60 -9.86
C GLY A 71 15.11 18.15 -9.52
N TYR A 72 14.53 17.59 -8.46
CA TYR A 72 14.77 16.20 -8.08
C TYR A 72 14.25 15.22 -9.14
N ALA A 73 13.12 15.53 -9.79
CA ALA A 73 12.59 14.74 -10.89
C ALA A 73 13.55 14.73 -12.09
N LEU A 74 14.15 15.88 -12.43
CA LEU A 74 15.17 15.96 -13.49
C LEU A 74 16.46 15.19 -13.15
N GLU A 75 16.83 15.13 -11.87
CA GLU A 75 17.99 14.35 -11.40
C GLU A 75 17.69 12.85 -11.23
N GLY A 76 16.44 12.42 -11.40
CA GLY A 76 16.03 11.02 -11.16
C GLY A 76 16.00 10.63 -9.68
N LEU A 77 15.95 11.59 -8.76
CA LEU A 77 15.91 11.36 -7.32
C LEU A 77 14.47 11.09 -6.86
N HIS A 78 13.93 9.94 -7.26
CA HIS A 78 12.52 9.58 -7.14
C HIS A 78 11.98 9.59 -5.70
N GLU A 79 12.74 9.13 -4.70
CA GLU A 79 12.29 9.15 -3.29
C GLU A 79 12.07 10.59 -2.78
N ASN A 80 12.94 11.51 -3.17
CA ASN A 80 12.84 12.92 -2.79
C ASN A 80 11.61 13.57 -3.42
N VAL A 81 11.34 13.24 -4.70
CA VAL A 81 10.13 13.67 -5.41
C VAL A 81 8.88 13.25 -4.64
N LEU A 82 8.76 11.96 -4.29
CA LEU A 82 7.61 11.45 -3.54
C LEU A 82 7.48 12.07 -2.15
N GLY A 83 8.60 12.36 -1.48
CA GLY A 83 8.62 13.05 -0.20
C GLY A 83 8.01 14.45 -0.29
N ILE A 84 8.43 15.24 -1.29
CA ILE A 84 7.98 16.61 -1.49
C ILE A 84 6.56 16.66 -2.06
N ALA A 85 6.23 15.81 -3.04
CA ALA A 85 4.89 15.68 -3.60
C ALA A 85 3.84 15.46 -2.50
N ARG A 86 4.10 14.55 -1.55
CA ARG A 86 3.23 14.33 -0.38
C ARG A 86 3.13 15.54 0.54
N LYS A 87 4.19 16.35 0.69
CA LYS A 87 4.13 17.61 1.44
C LYS A 87 3.16 18.60 0.77
N ILE A 88 3.22 18.72 -0.55
CA ILE A 88 2.36 19.63 -1.32
C ILE A 88 0.91 19.14 -1.29
N LEU A 89 0.64 17.88 -1.65
CA LEU A 89 -0.72 17.32 -1.70
C LEU A 89 -1.46 17.36 -0.36
N ARG A 90 -0.76 17.26 0.78
CA ARG A 90 -1.35 17.47 2.12
C ARG A 90 -1.90 18.88 2.36
N ARG A 91 -1.59 19.84 1.49
CA ARG A 91 -2.01 21.25 1.59
C ARG A 91 -2.89 21.65 0.42
N THR A 92 -2.62 21.09 -0.74
CA THR A 92 -3.32 21.33 -1.98
C THR A 92 -3.65 19.97 -2.62
N PRO A 93 -4.68 19.25 -2.13
CA PRO A 93 -5.06 17.94 -2.65
C PRO A 93 -5.53 17.99 -4.12
N GLU A 94 -5.95 19.17 -4.57
CA GLU A 94 -6.49 19.43 -5.91
C GLU A 94 -5.41 19.58 -6.99
N GLU A 95 -4.12 19.57 -6.62
CA GLU A 95 -3.01 19.77 -7.57
C GLU A 95 -2.79 18.52 -8.44
N GLU A 96 -3.49 18.49 -9.56
CA GLU A 96 -3.54 17.36 -10.50
C GLU A 96 -2.15 16.97 -11.03
N ASP A 97 -1.33 17.93 -11.48
CA ASP A 97 -0.02 17.69 -12.12
C ASP A 97 0.96 16.89 -11.24
N ILE A 98 0.84 17.01 -9.91
CA ILE A 98 1.73 16.33 -8.97
C ILE A 98 1.54 14.81 -9.05
N HIS A 99 0.32 14.34 -9.31
CA HIS A 99 0.05 12.91 -9.45
C HIS A 99 0.75 12.30 -10.66
N LEU A 100 0.91 13.06 -11.75
CA LEU A 100 1.65 12.59 -12.92
C LEU A 100 3.16 12.50 -12.64
N ILE A 101 3.71 13.49 -11.93
CA ILE A 101 5.11 13.48 -11.48
C ILE A 101 5.36 12.32 -10.50
N MET A 102 4.41 12.05 -9.59
CA MET A 102 4.49 10.90 -8.69
C MET A 102 4.45 9.58 -9.46
N ALA A 103 3.60 9.46 -10.50
CA ALA A 103 3.55 8.27 -11.33
C ALA A 103 4.90 7.99 -12.00
N GLU A 104 5.54 9.02 -12.57
CA GLU A 104 6.90 8.88 -13.12
C GLU A 104 7.94 8.49 -12.05
N ALA A 105 7.84 9.05 -10.84
CA ALA A 105 8.75 8.69 -9.75
C ALA A 105 8.54 7.24 -9.28
N TYR A 106 7.30 6.78 -9.15
CA TYR A 106 7.00 5.38 -8.83
C TYR A 106 7.49 4.43 -9.91
N LEU A 107 7.35 4.80 -11.19
CA LEU A 107 7.88 4.00 -12.29
C LEU A 107 9.41 3.84 -12.20
N GLY A 108 10.12 4.93 -11.86
CA GLY A 108 11.57 4.90 -11.67
C GLY A 108 12.04 4.08 -10.46
N LEU A 109 11.15 3.83 -9.49
CA LEU A 109 11.39 2.94 -8.35
C LEU A 109 10.87 1.51 -8.59
N GLU A 110 10.36 1.21 -9.79
CA GLU A 110 9.75 -0.09 -10.15
C GLU A 110 8.46 -0.41 -9.35
N TYR A 111 7.86 0.59 -8.71
CA TYR A 111 6.56 0.46 -8.03
C TYR A 111 5.42 0.65 -9.04
N HIS A 112 5.24 -0.34 -9.90
CA HIS A 112 4.31 -0.26 -11.04
C HIS A 112 2.85 -0.05 -10.62
N ALA A 113 2.39 -0.68 -9.53
CA ALA A 113 1.03 -0.51 -9.03
C ALA A 113 0.77 0.92 -8.54
N ASP A 114 1.68 1.47 -7.73
CA ASP A 114 1.61 2.87 -7.28
C ASP A 114 1.68 3.86 -8.44
N CYS A 115 2.47 3.55 -9.47
CA CYS A 115 2.52 4.32 -10.71
C CYS A 115 1.14 4.39 -11.38
N LEU A 116 0.48 3.24 -11.57
CA LEU A 116 -0.85 3.20 -12.18
C LEU A 116 -1.91 3.88 -11.30
N ALA A 117 -1.86 3.69 -9.98
CA ALA A 117 -2.76 4.34 -9.05
C ALA A 117 -2.62 5.88 -9.08
N ALA A 118 -1.39 6.39 -9.09
CA ALA A 118 -1.11 7.82 -9.23
C ALA A 118 -1.57 8.35 -10.60
N PHE A 119 -1.33 7.61 -11.68
CA PHE A 119 -1.79 8.00 -13.02
C PHE A 119 -3.33 8.03 -13.10
N ARG A 120 -4.01 7.07 -12.46
CA ARG A 120 -5.47 7.06 -12.40
C ARG A 120 -6.02 8.25 -11.62
N THR A 121 -5.39 8.61 -10.51
CA THR A 121 -5.77 9.82 -9.76
C THR A 121 -5.57 11.09 -10.60
N TYR A 122 -4.46 11.18 -11.36
CA TYR A 122 -4.27 12.26 -12.32
C TYR A 122 -5.42 12.33 -13.33
N LEU A 123 -5.84 11.21 -13.95
CA LEU A 123 -6.94 11.21 -14.91
C LEU A 123 -8.29 11.64 -14.31
N LYS A 124 -8.53 11.28 -13.04
CA LYS A 124 -9.77 11.63 -12.31
C LYS A 124 -9.83 13.12 -11.97
N LEU A 125 -8.72 13.70 -11.49
CA LEU A 125 -8.67 15.10 -11.07
C LEU A 125 -8.50 16.07 -12.24
N SER A 126 -7.74 15.68 -13.26
CA SER A 126 -7.30 16.60 -14.31
C SER A 126 -8.43 17.09 -15.20
N LYS A 127 -8.68 18.40 -15.16
CA LYS A 127 -9.63 19.05 -16.07
C LYS A 127 -9.02 19.31 -17.44
N ARG A 128 -7.71 19.52 -17.51
CA ARG A 128 -6.96 19.76 -18.74
C ARG A 128 -5.76 18.84 -18.80
N ARG A 129 -6.00 17.66 -19.36
CA ARG A 129 -4.98 16.62 -19.45
C ARG A 129 -3.91 16.98 -20.48
N SER A 130 -2.64 16.94 -20.07
CA SER A 130 -1.50 17.04 -20.97
C SER A 130 -1.34 15.73 -21.76
N GLU A 131 -1.78 15.71 -23.02
CA GLU A 131 -1.69 14.52 -23.88
C GLU A 131 -0.24 14.09 -24.14
N THR A 132 0.69 15.05 -24.22
CA THR A 132 2.12 14.78 -24.44
C THR A 132 2.73 14.03 -23.27
N ASP A 133 2.42 14.44 -22.04
CA ASP A 133 3.03 13.88 -20.84
C ASP A 133 2.43 12.50 -20.54
N MET A 134 1.12 12.33 -20.77
CA MET A 134 0.47 11.02 -20.69
C MET A 134 1.05 10.03 -21.70
N ARG A 135 1.18 10.42 -22.99
CA ARG A 135 1.81 9.56 -24.01
C ARG A 135 3.25 9.18 -23.64
N SER A 136 4.01 10.13 -23.11
CA SER A 136 5.36 9.89 -22.60
C SER A 136 5.36 8.84 -21.49
N LEU A 137 4.48 8.98 -20.50
CA LEU A 137 4.37 8.03 -19.39
C LEU A 137 3.94 6.64 -19.88
N PHE A 138 2.94 6.52 -20.77
CA PHE A 138 2.55 5.23 -21.34
C PHE A 138 3.71 4.50 -22.03
N LYS A 139 4.49 5.23 -22.83
CA LYS A 139 5.68 4.66 -23.51
C LYS A 139 6.72 4.19 -22.50
N LYS A 140 7.05 5.01 -21.49
CA LYS A 140 7.96 4.64 -20.42
C LYS A 140 7.48 3.39 -19.67
N ILE A 141 6.18 3.28 -19.37
CA ILE A 141 5.62 2.09 -18.68
C ILE A 141 5.78 0.83 -19.53
N LEU A 142 5.51 0.91 -20.84
CA LEU A 142 5.70 -0.22 -21.75
C LEU A 142 7.17 -0.64 -21.85
N ASP A 143 8.11 0.32 -21.84
CA ASP A 143 9.55 0.05 -21.92
C ASP A 143 10.08 -0.75 -20.71
N VAL A 144 9.48 -0.58 -19.52
CA VAL A 144 9.89 -1.28 -18.28
C VAL A 144 9.48 -2.76 -18.29
N ASN A 145 8.72 -3.24 -19.28
CA ASN A 145 8.36 -4.65 -19.48
C ASN A 145 7.66 -5.32 -18.27
N ILE A 146 6.59 -4.70 -17.77
CA ILE A 146 5.75 -5.26 -16.68
C ILE A 146 5.31 -6.69 -17.02
N THR A 147 5.53 -7.64 -16.12
CA THR A 147 5.23 -9.07 -16.31
C THR A 147 3.81 -9.45 -15.94
N HIS A 148 3.23 -8.73 -14.96
CA HIS A 148 1.94 -9.04 -14.38
C HIS A 148 0.80 -8.62 -15.32
N LEU A 149 -0.03 -9.58 -15.73
CA LEU A 149 -1.10 -9.35 -16.70
C LEU A 149 -2.15 -8.34 -16.20
N HIS A 150 -2.53 -8.39 -14.92
CA HIS A 150 -3.55 -7.51 -14.35
C HIS A 150 -3.13 -6.03 -14.41
N LEU A 151 -1.86 -5.71 -14.15
CA LEU A 151 -1.33 -4.33 -14.26
C LEU A 151 -1.38 -3.82 -15.71
N LEU A 152 -1.19 -4.71 -16.69
CA LEU A 152 -1.29 -4.34 -18.10
C LEU A 152 -2.72 -4.11 -18.54
N GLU A 153 -3.66 -4.91 -18.02
CA GLU A 153 -5.09 -4.71 -18.25
C GLU A 153 -5.57 -3.39 -17.63
N GLU A 154 -5.07 -3.04 -16.43
CA GLU A 154 -5.31 -1.74 -15.81
C GLU A 154 -4.69 -0.60 -16.63
N LEU A 155 -3.44 -0.74 -17.09
CA LEU A 155 -2.82 0.25 -17.99
C LEU A 155 -3.65 0.46 -19.27
N HIS A 156 -4.23 -0.61 -19.82
CA HIS A 156 -5.13 -0.55 -20.98
C HIS A 156 -6.46 0.12 -20.65
N ALA A 157 -7.03 -0.11 -19.47
CA ALA A 157 -8.20 0.62 -19.00
C ALA A 157 -7.90 2.13 -18.88
N ILE A 158 -6.77 2.49 -18.28
CA ILE A 158 -6.28 3.87 -18.16
C ILE A 158 -6.07 4.49 -19.55
N PHE A 159 -5.51 3.76 -20.52
CA PHE A 159 -5.36 4.23 -21.90
C PHE A 159 -6.71 4.57 -22.54
N ASN A 160 -7.70 3.70 -22.43
CA ASN A 160 -9.05 3.95 -22.95
C ASN A 160 -9.73 5.14 -22.26
N GLU A 161 -9.61 5.27 -20.94
CA GLU A 161 -10.15 6.39 -20.16
C GLU A 161 -9.45 7.73 -20.46
N SER A 162 -8.18 7.67 -20.88
CA SER A 162 -7.40 8.86 -21.20
C SER A 162 -7.89 9.56 -22.49
N ALA A 163 -8.61 8.82 -23.35
CA ALA A 163 -9.11 9.27 -24.65
C ALA A 163 -8.00 9.79 -25.59
N ILE A 164 -6.79 9.26 -25.45
CA ILE A 164 -5.66 9.57 -26.32
C ILE A 164 -5.82 8.80 -27.63
N GLU A 165 -5.81 9.52 -28.75
CA GLU A 165 -5.78 8.90 -30.07
C GLU A 165 -4.32 8.64 -30.48
N ASP A 166 -3.80 7.46 -30.15
CA ASP A 166 -2.46 7.01 -30.56
C ASP A 166 -2.51 5.52 -30.95
N LEU A 167 -2.74 5.28 -32.25
CA LEU A 167 -2.91 3.94 -32.81
C LEU A 167 -1.63 3.07 -32.68
N GLU A 168 -0.45 3.68 -32.68
CA GLU A 168 0.80 2.93 -32.50
C GLU A 168 0.95 2.46 -31.06
N LEU A 169 0.61 3.33 -30.10
CA LEU A 169 0.63 3.01 -28.68
C LEU A 169 -0.43 1.95 -28.32
N GLU A 170 -1.65 2.09 -28.84
CA GLU A 170 -2.74 1.12 -28.67
C GLU A 170 -2.31 -0.27 -29.18
N ARG A 171 -1.81 -0.35 -30.42
CA ARG A 171 -1.30 -1.61 -31.00
C ARG A 171 -0.17 -2.23 -30.19
N SER A 172 0.71 -1.39 -29.63
CA SER A 172 1.83 -1.85 -28.81
C SER A 172 1.33 -2.46 -27.50
N LEU A 173 0.37 -1.80 -26.85
CA LEU A 173 -0.25 -2.26 -25.60
C LEU A 173 -1.04 -3.56 -25.81
N ASP A 174 -1.88 -3.61 -26.84
CA ASP A 174 -2.62 -4.82 -27.22
C ASP A 174 -1.69 -5.99 -27.55
N GLY A 175 -0.65 -5.73 -28.34
CA GLY A 175 0.34 -6.74 -28.70
C GLY A 175 1.03 -7.31 -27.47
N TYR A 176 1.42 -6.43 -26.54
CA TYR A 176 2.09 -6.82 -25.30
C TYR A 176 1.17 -7.63 -24.36
N ILE A 177 -0.09 -7.20 -24.19
CA ILE A 177 -1.10 -7.93 -23.40
C ILE A 177 -1.37 -9.31 -23.99
N ASN A 178 -1.54 -9.41 -25.31
CA ASN A 178 -1.81 -10.67 -25.98
C ASN A 178 -0.65 -11.65 -25.87
N GLU A 179 0.59 -11.18 -25.98
CA GLU A 179 1.77 -12.01 -25.76
C GLU A 179 1.83 -12.51 -24.32
N ARG A 180 1.57 -11.64 -23.33
CA ARG A 180 1.52 -12.04 -21.92
C ARG A 180 0.40 -13.03 -21.62
N ARG A 181 -0.79 -12.87 -22.22
CA ARG A 181 -1.90 -13.85 -22.14
C ARG A 181 -1.51 -15.20 -22.73
N LYS A 182 -0.81 -15.21 -23.85
CA LYS A 182 -0.33 -16.44 -24.49
C LYS A 182 0.66 -17.17 -23.57
N ILE A 183 1.65 -16.46 -23.02
CA ILE A 183 2.60 -17.01 -22.05
C ILE A 183 1.88 -17.57 -20.81
N ALA A 184 0.89 -16.84 -20.28
CA ALA A 184 0.10 -17.30 -19.14
C ALA A 184 -0.64 -18.62 -19.43
N ARG A 185 -1.25 -18.75 -20.62
CA ARG A 185 -1.93 -19.98 -21.08
C ARG A 185 -0.96 -21.15 -21.29
N GLU A 186 0.25 -20.87 -21.77
CA GLU A 186 1.28 -21.91 -22.02
C GLU A 186 1.95 -22.38 -20.73
N THR A 187 2.14 -21.49 -19.75
CA THR A 187 2.73 -21.81 -18.44
C THR A 187 1.74 -22.46 -17.48
N HIS A 188 0.46 -22.12 -17.57
CA HIS A 188 -0.63 -22.77 -16.85
C HIS A 188 -1.62 -23.33 -17.87
N PRO A 189 -1.34 -24.51 -18.46
CA PRO A 189 -2.33 -25.18 -19.28
C PRO A 189 -3.53 -25.45 -18.38
N VAL A 190 -4.61 -24.70 -18.61
CA VAL A 190 -5.92 -24.99 -18.07
C VAL A 190 -6.16 -26.47 -18.34
N GLN A 191 -6.21 -27.29 -17.29
CA GLN A 191 -6.81 -28.60 -17.41
C GLN A 191 -8.24 -28.33 -17.84
N THR A 192 -8.50 -28.53 -19.13
CA THR A 192 -9.84 -28.57 -19.69
C THR A 192 -10.56 -29.68 -18.93
N GLN A 193 -11.32 -29.30 -17.90
CA GLN A 193 -12.42 -30.14 -17.46
C GLN A 193 -13.34 -30.22 -18.68
N GLU A 194 -13.49 -31.44 -19.20
CA GLU A 194 -14.53 -31.76 -20.16
C GLU A 194 -15.84 -31.14 -19.67
N PRO A 195 -16.65 -30.52 -20.54
CA PRO A 195 -17.90 -29.91 -20.13
C PRO A 195 -18.75 -30.98 -19.44
N ALA A 196 -18.96 -30.80 -18.14
CA ALA A 196 -19.87 -31.62 -17.36
C ALA A 196 -21.23 -31.58 -18.05
N ALA A 197 -21.77 -32.77 -18.31
CA ALA A 197 -23.03 -32.99 -18.98
C ALA A 197 -24.14 -32.09 -18.40
N GLU A 198 -24.96 -31.57 -19.31
CA GLU A 198 -26.18 -30.80 -19.09
C GLU A 198 -26.97 -31.34 -17.88
N PHE A 199 -27.00 -30.57 -16.79
CA PHE A 199 -28.05 -30.70 -15.78
C PHE A 199 -29.23 -29.87 -16.26
N GLU A 200 -30.37 -30.54 -16.47
CA GLU A 200 -31.64 -29.95 -16.84
C GLU A 200 -32.04 -28.80 -15.90
N GLU A 201 -32.32 -27.64 -16.49
CA GLU A 201 -32.89 -26.47 -15.81
C GLU A 201 -34.25 -26.78 -15.19
N ALA A 202 -34.37 -26.58 -13.88
CA ALA A 202 -35.66 -26.43 -13.22
C ALA A 202 -36.27 -25.04 -13.52
N PRO A 203 -37.60 -24.88 -13.53
CA PRO A 203 -38.25 -23.72 -14.12
C PRO A 203 -37.98 -22.43 -13.32
N ALA A 204 -37.62 -21.37 -14.05
CA ALA A 204 -37.40 -20.02 -13.54
C ALA A 204 -38.66 -19.43 -12.88
N GLU A 205 -38.55 -19.02 -11.61
CA GLU A 205 -39.45 -18.05 -10.99
C GLU A 205 -39.05 -16.63 -11.45
N SER A 206 -40.06 -15.86 -11.86
CA SER A 206 -39.94 -14.50 -12.39
C SER A 206 -39.33 -13.51 -11.37
N PRO A 207 -38.43 -12.61 -11.78
CA PRO A 207 -37.89 -11.58 -10.89
C PRO A 207 -38.92 -10.47 -10.61
N PRO A 208 -38.95 -9.88 -9.39
CA PRO A 208 -39.74 -8.69 -9.15
C PRO A 208 -39.08 -7.45 -9.76
N GLU A 209 -39.92 -6.55 -10.27
CA GLU A 209 -39.59 -5.32 -10.99
C GLU A 209 -38.66 -4.39 -10.19
N GLN A 210 -37.61 -3.89 -10.85
CA GLN A 210 -36.83 -2.74 -10.40
C GLN A 210 -37.69 -1.46 -10.48
N PRO A 211 -37.71 -0.58 -9.47
CA PRO A 211 -38.10 0.80 -9.68
C PRO A 211 -36.91 1.60 -10.23
N ARG A 212 -37.19 2.34 -11.31
CA ARG A 212 -36.27 3.24 -11.99
C ARG A 212 -35.83 4.41 -11.09
N ALA A 213 -34.56 4.78 -11.28
CA ALA A 213 -33.95 6.12 -11.22
C ALA A 213 -34.58 7.18 -10.30
N HIS A 214 -33.81 7.58 -9.29
CA HIS A 214 -33.82 8.95 -8.81
C HIS A 214 -32.41 9.54 -8.92
N ASP A 215 -32.27 10.56 -9.77
CA ASP A 215 -31.24 11.57 -9.69
C ASP A 215 -31.17 12.13 -8.27
N GLY A 216 -29.97 12.21 -7.71
CA GLY A 216 -29.74 12.75 -6.37
C GLY A 216 -28.28 13.04 -6.12
N LEU A 217 -27.82 14.22 -6.53
CA LEU A 217 -26.64 14.88 -5.99
C LEU A 217 -26.69 14.88 -4.45
N ILE A 218 -25.71 14.24 -3.80
CA ILE A 218 -25.34 14.44 -2.40
C ILE A 218 -23.81 14.26 -2.41
N GLY A 219 -22.95 15.22 -2.07
CA GLY A 219 -23.07 16.30 -1.09
C GLY A 219 -21.77 16.24 -0.30
N LEU A 220 -20.73 16.91 -0.82
CA LEU A 220 -19.51 17.23 -0.09
C LEU A 220 -19.90 18.04 1.15
N ASP A 221 -19.79 17.45 2.34
CA ASP A 221 -19.52 18.14 3.60
C ASP A 221 -19.39 17.11 4.72
N GLY A 222 -18.21 17.01 5.34
CA GLY A 222 -18.04 16.16 6.51
C GLY A 222 -16.62 15.74 6.86
N LEU A 223 -15.61 16.61 6.78
CA LEU A 223 -14.32 16.39 7.44
C LEU A 223 -13.80 17.68 8.07
N ASP A 224 -14.35 18.00 9.24
CA ASP A 224 -13.74 18.93 10.20
C ASP A 224 -13.82 18.28 11.59
N SER A 225 -12.76 17.59 11.98
CA SER A 225 -12.05 17.78 13.26
C SER A 225 -11.13 16.59 13.51
N PHE A 226 -9.82 16.81 13.48
CA PHE A 226 -8.91 16.54 14.60
C PHE A 226 -7.56 17.16 14.25
N ALA A 227 -7.15 18.11 15.09
CA ALA A 227 -5.88 18.83 15.00
C ALA A 227 -4.99 18.45 16.20
N ALA A 228 -3.68 18.55 15.94
CA ALA A 228 -2.53 18.61 16.86
C ALA A 228 -2.06 17.25 17.43
N ASP A 229 -0.77 16.93 17.55
CA ASP A 229 0.47 17.70 17.47
C ASP A 229 1.63 16.71 17.22
N ALA A 230 2.63 17.07 16.41
CA ALA A 230 4.01 16.56 16.50
C ALA A 230 4.87 17.11 15.35
N SER A 231 5.59 18.19 15.64
CA SER A 231 6.79 18.61 14.92
C SER A 231 7.91 17.58 15.10
N MET A 232 8.51 17.08 14.02
CA MET A 232 9.74 16.27 14.12
C MET A 232 10.80 16.76 13.12
N ASP A 233 11.78 17.49 13.67
CA ASP A 233 13.04 17.87 13.04
C ASP A 233 13.89 16.61 12.79
N TYR A 234 14.20 16.30 11.53
CA TYR A 234 15.20 15.28 11.18
C TYR A 234 16.56 15.96 10.95
N ALA A 235 17.47 15.82 11.91
CA ALA A 235 18.90 16.06 11.71
C ALA A 235 19.67 14.81 12.15
N TYR A 236 20.31 14.17 11.18
CA TYR A 236 21.19 13.01 11.33
C TYR A 236 22.28 13.21 12.40
N SER A 237 22.42 12.24 13.33
CA SER A 237 23.71 11.82 13.89
C SER A 237 23.62 10.44 14.56
N ARG A 238 24.67 9.64 14.34
CA ARG A 238 24.89 8.20 14.62
C ARG A 238 24.66 7.71 16.08
N PRO A 239 24.49 6.38 16.29
CA PRO A 239 23.95 5.80 17.51
C PRO A 239 25.02 5.57 18.60
N PRO A 240 24.61 5.53 19.88
CA PRO A 240 25.14 4.50 20.76
C PRO A 240 24.07 3.76 21.56
N GLU A 241 24.54 2.64 22.10
CA GLU A 241 23.85 1.46 22.61
C GLU A 241 22.78 1.65 23.69
N SER A 242 21.94 0.61 23.72
CA SER A 242 20.84 0.31 24.63
C SER A 242 21.12 0.56 26.11
N ARG A 243 20.22 1.30 26.75
CA ARG A 243 19.89 1.13 28.17
C ARG A 243 18.38 1.20 28.37
N VAL A 244 17.84 0.08 28.82
CA VAL A 244 16.48 -0.15 29.29
C VAL A 244 16.25 0.58 30.61
N VAL A 245 15.22 1.44 30.71
CA VAL A 245 14.42 1.69 31.93
C VAL A 245 13.13 2.47 31.57
N PRO A 246 12.06 2.44 32.40
CA PRO A 246 10.81 1.75 32.11
C PRO A 246 9.61 2.70 31.86
N SER A 247 8.56 2.16 31.24
CA SER A 247 7.27 2.83 31.08
C SER A 247 6.62 3.13 32.45
N PRO A 248 6.02 4.32 32.65
CA PRO A 248 5.32 4.64 33.89
C PRO A 248 3.97 3.93 33.94
N GLU A 249 3.67 3.42 35.13
CA GLU A 249 2.45 2.71 35.47
C GLU A 249 1.19 3.58 35.35
N THR A 250 0.17 2.90 34.86
CA THR A 250 -1.25 3.19 34.76
C THR A 250 -1.89 3.77 36.02
N GLY A 251 -2.82 4.70 35.81
CA GLY A 251 -3.79 5.09 36.82
C GLY A 251 -4.82 6.08 36.29
N SER A 252 -5.83 5.57 35.56
CA SER A 252 -7.22 6.04 35.59
C SER A 252 -7.97 5.41 34.43
N GLU A 253 -8.87 4.51 34.77
CA GLU A 253 -9.88 3.89 33.92
C GLU A 253 -10.64 4.96 33.11
N ALA A 254 -10.52 4.89 31.80
CA ALA A 254 -11.48 5.44 30.87
C ALA A 254 -11.67 4.37 29.79
N ASP A 255 -12.81 3.70 29.93
CA ASP A 255 -13.38 2.71 29.04
C ASP A 255 -13.28 3.15 27.57
N LEU A 256 -12.28 2.62 26.86
CA LEU A 256 -12.21 2.64 25.40
C LEU A 256 -12.56 1.24 24.91
N THR A 257 -13.84 0.89 25.02
CA THR A 257 -14.42 -0.09 24.11
C THR A 257 -14.31 0.47 22.71
N VAL A 258 -13.30 0.02 21.95
CA VAL A 258 -13.38 0.03 20.49
C VAL A 258 -14.58 -0.84 20.16
N SER A 259 -15.71 -0.21 19.83
CA SER A 259 -16.79 -0.90 19.16
C SER A 259 -16.27 -1.34 17.80
N ARG A 260 -15.71 -2.56 17.74
CA ARG A 260 -15.62 -3.33 16.50
C ARG A 260 -17.06 -3.50 16.07
N ASP A 261 -17.52 -2.74 15.07
CA ASP A 261 -18.78 -3.06 14.40
C ASP A 261 -18.61 -4.46 13.80
N THR A 262 -19.29 -5.42 14.42
CA THR A 262 -19.34 -6.85 14.07
C THR A 262 -20.53 -7.16 13.15
N SER A 263 -21.12 -6.15 12.52
CA SER A 263 -22.22 -6.35 11.59
C SER A 263 -21.68 -6.88 10.27
N ASP A 264 -22.13 -8.06 9.88
CA ASP A 264 -21.93 -8.59 8.53
C ASP A 264 -22.49 -7.61 7.50
N ILE A 265 -21.78 -7.47 6.39
CA ILE A 265 -22.25 -6.72 5.22
C ILE A 265 -22.92 -7.67 4.22
N PRO A 266 -23.83 -7.19 3.37
CA PRO A 266 -24.46 -8.00 2.33
C PRO A 266 -23.45 -8.73 1.43
N SER A 267 -23.81 -9.94 0.99
CA SER A 267 -22.96 -10.73 0.09
C SER A 267 -22.68 -9.99 -1.23
N GLY A 268 -21.40 -9.92 -1.58
CA GLY A 268 -20.90 -9.27 -2.79
C GLY A 268 -20.29 -7.90 -2.56
N GLU A 269 -20.55 -7.24 -1.42
CA GLU A 269 -20.00 -5.91 -1.10
C GLU A 269 -18.54 -5.98 -0.63
N GLY A 270 -18.07 -7.12 -0.12
CA GLY A 270 -16.69 -7.29 0.34
C GLY A 270 -15.69 -7.57 -0.78
N LYS A 271 -16.15 -7.76 -2.02
CA LYS A 271 -15.28 -8.13 -3.14
C LYS A 271 -14.28 -7.03 -3.49
N ASP A 272 -14.72 -5.77 -3.55
CA ASP A 272 -13.83 -4.65 -3.91
C ASP A 272 -12.72 -4.47 -2.86
N HIS A 273 -13.06 -4.63 -1.58
CA HIS A 273 -12.10 -4.66 -0.47
C HIS A 273 -11.15 -5.86 -0.57
N TYR A 274 -11.65 -7.04 -0.95
CA TYR A 274 -10.79 -8.22 -1.15
C TYR A 274 -9.78 -8.00 -2.27
N ASP A 275 -10.25 -7.55 -3.44
CA ASP A 275 -9.42 -7.32 -4.61
C ASP A 275 -8.36 -6.22 -4.31
N LEU A 276 -8.72 -5.16 -3.60
CA LEU A 276 -7.79 -4.11 -3.17
C LEU A 276 -6.78 -4.62 -2.13
N GLY A 277 -7.23 -5.45 -1.17
CA GLY A 277 -6.36 -6.09 -0.19
C GLY A 277 -5.29 -6.97 -0.83
N VAL A 278 -5.66 -7.75 -1.86
CA VAL A 278 -4.70 -8.56 -2.63
C VAL A 278 -3.65 -7.67 -3.29
N VAL A 279 -4.06 -6.55 -3.89
CA VAL A 279 -3.12 -5.58 -4.48
C VAL A 279 -2.16 -5.02 -3.44
N TYR A 280 -2.66 -4.57 -2.27
CA TYR A 280 -1.79 -4.09 -1.20
C TYR A 280 -0.85 -5.17 -0.65
N LYS A 281 -1.31 -6.42 -0.57
CA LYS A 281 -0.49 -7.57 -0.15
C LYS A 281 0.64 -7.85 -1.14
N GLU A 282 0.35 -7.89 -2.44
CA GLU A 282 1.36 -8.06 -3.49
C GLU A 282 2.41 -6.94 -3.45
N MET A 283 2.00 -5.73 -3.05
CA MET A 283 2.85 -4.57 -2.84
C MET A 283 3.58 -4.55 -1.48
N ARG A 284 3.38 -5.56 -0.61
CA ARG A 284 3.91 -5.64 0.75
C ARG A 284 3.53 -4.46 1.66
N LEU A 285 2.42 -3.78 1.35
CA LEU A 285 1.82 -2.75 2.20
C LEU A 285 0.93 -3.42 3.24
N TRP A 286 1.55 -4.13 4.20
CA TRP A 286 0.85 -5.02 5.14
C TRP A 286 -0.26 -4.31 5.93
N ASP A 287 0.00 -3.13 6.46
CA ASP A 287 -1.01 -2.38 7.24
C ASP A 287 -2.24 -2.03 6.39
N ALA A 288 -2.04 -1.62 5.13
CA ALA A 288 -3.14 -1.32 4.21
C ALA A 288 -3.88 -2.61 3.79
N ALA A 289 -3.14 -3.67 3.48
CA ALA A 289 -3.71 -4.96 3.11
C ALA A 289 -4.57 -5.53 4.25
N THR A 290 -4.07 -5.50 5.49
CA THR A 290 -4.82 -5.98 6.66
C THR A 290 -6.12 -5.20 6.86
N ALA A 291 -6.11 -3.87 6.73
CA ALA A 291 -7.30 -3.05 6.84
C ALA A 291 -8.37 -3.41 5.78
N GLU A 292 -7.95 -3.62 4.53
CA GLU A 292 -8.88 -4.02 3.46
C GLU A 292 -9.41 -5.44 3.66
N PHE A 293 -8.58 -6.39 4.09
CA PHE A 293 -9.05 -7.75 4.37
C PHE A 293 -9.97 -7.84 5.59
N GLU A 294 -9.77 -6.99 6.61
CA GLU A 294 -10.70 -6.86 7.74
C GLU A 294 -12.08 -6.36 7.30
N GLN A 295 -12.14 -5.50 6.29
CA GLN A 295 -13.39 -5.06 5.68
C GLN A 295 -14.01 -6.17 4.83
N ALA A 296 -13.21 -6.77 3.95
CA ALA A 296 -13.65 -7.83 3.06
C ALA A 296 -14.24 -9.02 3.84
N ARG A 297 -13.63 -9.42 4.95
CA ARG A 297 -14.09 -10.60 5.71
C ARG A 297 -15.47 -10.44 6.37
N ARG A 298 -16.01 -9.21 6.43
CA ARG A 298 -17.39 -8.95 6.89
C ARG A 298 -18.44 -9.47 5.91
N ASP A 299 -18.06 -9.72 4.66
CA ASP A 299 -18.91 -10.34 3.66
C ASP A 299 -18.79 -11.88 3.74
N PRO A 300 -19.88 -12.60 4.04
CA PRO A 300 -19.86 -14.06 4.16
C PRO A 300 -19.33 -14.79 2.91
N SER A 301 -19.47 -14.21 1.71
CA SER A 301 -19.07 -14.85 0.44
C SER A 301 -17.56 -14.83 0.16
N VAL A 302 -16.82 -13.94 0.83
CA VAL A 302 -15.36 -13.82 0.74
C VAL A 302 -14.67 -14.03 2.09
N ARG A 303 -15.42 -14.16 3.20
CA ARG A 303 -14.93 -14.25 4.58
C ARG A 303 -13.71 -15.12 4.77
N ILE A 304 -13.78 -16.39 4.37
CA ILE A 304 -12.69 -17.34 4.61
C ILE A 304 -11.48 -17.00 3.75
N ARG A 305 -11.69 -16.70 2.46
CA ARG A 305 -10.60 -16.26 1.57
C ARG A 305 -9.91 -15.00 2.11
N ALA A 306 -10.68 -13.96 2.43
CA ALA A 306 -10.15 -12.71 3.01
C ALA A 306 -9.37 -12.96 4.30
N THR A 307 -9.85 -13.87 5.14
CA THR A 307 -9.17 -14.18 6.39
C THR A 307 -7.87 -14.96 6.18
N LEU A 308 -7.82 -15.90 5.23
CA LEU A 308 -6.57 -16.60 4.89
C LEU A 308 -5.51 -15.63 4.39
N GLU A 309 -5.91 -14.61 3.61
CA GLU A 309 -5.02 -13.55 3.13
C GLU A 309 -4.58 -12.58 4.25
N LEU A 310 -5.49 -12.24 5.16
CA LEU A 310 -5.18 -11.45 6.36
C LEU A 310 -4.12 -12.15 7.22
N VAL A 311 -4.29 -13.46 7.46
CA VAL A 311 -3.33 -14.27 8.23
C VAL A 311 -1.96 -14.32 7.56
N GLU A 312 -1.89 -14.31 6.23
CA GLU A 312 -0.62 -14.18 5.50
C GLU A 312 0.09 -12.87 5.79
N CYS A 313 -0.66 -11.77 5.78
CA CYS A 313 -0.10 -10.46 6.12
C CYS A 313 0.44 -10.45 7.57
N MET A 314 -0.29 -11.07 8.51
CA MET A 314 0.12 -11.17 9.92
C MET A 314 1.37 -12.04 10.12
N GLN A 315 1.50 -13.09 9.31
CA GLN A 315 2.71 -13.92 9.29
C GLN A 315 3.94 -13.09 8.90
N GLU A 316 3.83 -12.25 7.88
CA GLU A 316 4.92 -11.38 7.39
C GLU A 316 5.26 -10.25 8.38
N THR A 317 4.29 -9.77 9.17
CA THR A 317 4.51 -8.79 10.25
C THR A 317 4.90 -9.43 11.58
N HIS A 318 5.04 -10.76 11.64
CA HIS A 318 5.35 -11.54 12.83
C HIS A 318 4.30 -11.49 13.97
N ASP A 319 3.04 -11.15 13.66
CA ASP A 319 1.92 -11.24 14.60
C ASP A 319 1.28 -12.64 14.59
N LEU A 320 2.07 -13.64 14.97
CA LEU A 320 1.70 -15.05 14.85
C LEU A 320 0.58 -15.48 15.81
N GLN A 321 0.48 -14.86 17.00
CA GLN A 321 -0.54 -15.23 17.98
C GLN A 321 -1.93 -14.78 17.54
N SER A 322 -2.06 -13.54 17.07
CA SER A 322 -3.33 -13.01 16.58
C SER A 322 -3.78 -13.77 15.32
N ALA A 323 -2.83 -14.20 14.47
CA ALA A 323 -3.10 -15.06 13.33
C ALA A 323 -3.67 -16.44 13.73
N LEU A 324 -3.11 -17.04 14.78
CA LEU A 324 -3.58 -18.31 15.33
C LEU A 324 -5.01 -18.18 15.87
N ASP A 325 -5.26 -17.17 16.71
CA ASP A 325 -6.59 -16.93 17.32
C ASP A 325 -7.66 -16.80 16.23
N LEU A 326 -7.33 -16.10 15.14
CA LEU A 326 -8.24 -15.88 14.03
C LEU A 326 -8.54 -17.15 13.21
N LEU A 327 -7.52 -17.98 12.96
CA LEU A 327 -7.72 -19.26 12.28
C LEU A 327 -8.53 -20.25 13.13
N GLU A 328 -8.34 -20.22 14.45
CA GLU A 328 -9.11 -21.06 15.38
C GLU A 328 -10.58 -20.67 15.43
N GLU A 329 -10.90 -19.38 15.36
CA GLU A 329 -12.28 -18.85 15.24
C GLU A 329 -12.98 -19.45 14.03
N ILE A 330 -12.41 -19.29 12.82
CA ILE A 330 -13.00 -19.82 11.58
C ILE A 330 -13.14 -21.34 11.60
N ARG A 331 -12.15 -22.05 12.17
CA ARG A 331 -12.19 -23.50 12.30
C ARG A 331 -13.34 -23.95 13.20
N GLN A 332 -13.66 -23.20 14.26
CA GLN A 332 -14.77 -23.52 15.17
C GLN A 332 -16.12 -23.28 14.53
N ASP A 333 -16.26 -22.20 13.75
CA ASP A 333 -17.49 -21.89 13.02
C ASP A 333 -17.82 -22.94 11.96
N GLY A 334 -16.78 -23.56 11.39
CA GLY A 334 -16.94 -24.67 10.44
C GLY A 334 -17.62 -24.26 9.13
N GLU A 335 -17.60 -22.96 8.81
CA GLU A 335 -18.11 -22.41 7.56
C GLU A 335 -17.16 -22.73 6.39
N GLY A 336 -17.65 -22.55 5.17
CA GLY A 336 -16.86 -22.68 3.94
C GLY A 336 -16.96 -24.01 3.21
N SER A 337 -16.43 -24.00 1.99
CA SER A 337 -16.26 -25.21 1.19
C SER A 337 -15.20 -26.14 1.78
N PRO A 338 -15.23 -27.46 1.47
CA PRO A 338 -14.19 -28.38 1.91
C PRO A 338 -12.77 -27.93 1.52
N GLN A 339 -12.63 -27.29 0.36
CA GLN A 339 -11.34 -26.78 -0.12
C GLN A 339 -10.84 -25.60 0.71
N GLU A 340 -11.73 -24.69 1.12
CA GLU A 340 -11.39 -23.58 2.03
C GLU A 340 -11.01 -24.10 3.42
N GLN A 341 -11.71 -25.12 3.94
CA GLN A 341 -11.37 -25.73 5.22
C GLN A 341 -10.00 -26.45 5.21
N LEU A 342 -9.61 -27.00 4.06
CA LEU A 342 -8.24 -27.50 3.86
C LEU A 342 -7.22 -26.36 3.90
N GLY A 343 -7.52 -25.22 3.26
CA GLY A 343 -6.70 -24.01 3.33
C GLY A 343 -6.52 -23.51 4.77
N VAL A 344 -7.59 -23.46 5.56
CA VAL A 344 -7.53 -23.10 7.00
C VAL A 344 -6.66 -24.07 7.78
N SER A 345 -6.83 -25.38 7.57
CA SER A 345 -6.03 -26.40 8.25
C SER A 345 -4.55 -26.32 7.88
N HIS A 346 -4.23 -26.06 6.61
CA HIS A 346 -2.86 -25.85 6.15
C HIS A 346 -2.22 -24.61 6.78
N ARG A 347 -2.96 -23.49 6.84
CA ARG A 347 -2.49 -22.27 7.47
C ARG A 347 -2.22 -22.42 8.97
N LEU A 348 -3.09 -23.14 9.68
CA LEU A 348 -2.86 -23.49 11.09
C LEU A 348 -1.56 -24.27 11.28
N GLY A 349 -1.28 -25.22 10.39
CA GLY A 349 -0.02 -25.97 10.39
C GLY A 349 1.21 -25.05 10.29
N ILE A 350 1.19 -24.09 9.36
CA ILE A 350 2.27 -23.12 9.17
C ILE A 350 2.47 -22.25 10.42
N ILE A 351 1.37 -21.67 10.95
CA ILE A 351 1.46 -20.77 12.10
C ILE A 351 1.94 -21.51 13.36
N HIS A 352 1.42 -22.72 13.62
CA HIS A 352 1.91 -23.54 14.73
C HIS A 352 3.39 -23.88 14.59
N GLU A 353 3.87 -24.17 13.38
CA GLU A 353 5.28 -24.44 13.19
C GLU A 353 6.15 -23.21 13.44
N LEU A 354 5.74 -22.02 12.99
CA LEU A 354 6.45 -20.77 13.25
C LEU A 354 6.49 -20.41 14.74
N LEU A 355 5.47 -20.83 15.50
CA LEU A 355 5.43 -20.73 16.96
C LEU A 355 6.25 -21.81 17.68
N GLY A 356 6.76 -22.82 16.97
CA GLY A 356 7.52 -23.95 17.52
C GLY A 356 6.66 -25.11 18.03
N ASN A 357 5.34 -25.05 17.86
CA ASN A 357 4.37 -26.07 18.27
C ASN A 357 4.36 -27.23 17.27
N THR A 358 5.44 -28.01 17.30
CA THR A 358 5.78 -29.01 16.26
C THR A 358 4.75 -30.15 16.19
N GLN A 359 4.17 -30.56 17.32
CA GLN A 359 3.16 -31.63 17.35
C GLN A 359 1.84 -31.17 16.75
N GLU A 360 1.39 -29.97 17.09
CA GLU A 360 0.19 -29.34 16.59
C GLU A 360 0.31 -29.07 15.08
N ALA A 361 1.45 -28.53 14.65
CA ALA A 361 1.75 -28.33 13.24
C ALA A 361 1.64 -29.63 12.44
N LEU A 362 2.27 -30.72 12.94
CA LEU A 362 2.20 -32.02 12.30
C LEU A 362 0.76 -32.54 12.20
N ALA A 363 -0.03 -32.44 13.26
CA ALA A 363 -1.42 -32.90 13.26
C ALA A 363 -2.27 -32.18 12.21
N HIS A 364 -2.06 -30.87 12.04
CA HIS A 364 -2.73 -30.09 11.01
C HIS A 364 -2.32 -30.49 9.60
N PHE A 365 -1.03 -30.67 9.33
CA PHE A 365 -0.55 -31.11 8.03
C PHE A 365 -0.96 -32.54 7.68
N GLU A 366 -0.96 -33.47 8.64
CA GLU A 366 -1.44 -34.84 8.43
C GLU A 366 -2.93 -34.86 8.03
N ARG A 367 -3.75 -34.04 8.69
CA ARG A 367 -5.17 -33.90 8.36
C ARG A 367 -5.39 -33.39 6.93
N VAL A 368 -4.53 -32.48 6.45
CA VAL A 368 -4.59 -31.99 5.07
C VAL A 368 -4.11 -33.08 4.10
N HIS A 369 -3.03 -33.78 4.43
CA HIS A 369 -2.46 -34.85 3.61
C HIS A 369 -3.44 -36.02 3.41
N GLU A 370 -4.17 -36.42 4.46
CA GLU A 370 -5.17 -37.49 4.39
C GLU A 370 -6.32 -37.16 3.42
N GLN A 371 -6.70 -35.89 3.31
CA GLN A 371 -7.80 -35.43 2.48
C GLN A 371 -7.35 -35.05 1.07
N SER A 372 -6.15 -34.50 0.93
CA SER A 372 -5.57 -34.08 -0.34
C SER A 372 -4.04 -34.23 -0.29
N PRO A 373 -3.50 -35.40 -0.67
CA PRO A 373 -2.07 -35.68 -0.61
C PRO A 373 -1.21 -34.66 -1.38
N GLY A 374 -1.69 -34.17 -2.52
CA GLY A 374 -0.98 -33.19 -3.36
C GLY A 374 -1.23 -31.72 -3.02
N PHE A 375 -1.75 -31.40 -1.84
CA PHE A 375 -2.03 -30.01 -1.45
C PHE A 375 -0.75 -29.26 -1.06
N ALA A 376 -0.39 -28.26 -1.85
CA ALA A 376 0.73 -27.34 -1.60
C ALA A 376 2.05 -28.06 -1.27
N ASP A 377 2.61 -27.81 -0.09
CA ASP A 377 3.89 -28.31 0.42
C ASP A 377 3.73 -29.35 1.56
N VAL A 378 2.51 -29.84 1.79
CA VAL A 378 2.13 -30.65 2.96
C VAL A 378 2.94 -31.94 3.08
N GLU A 379 3.16 -32.66 1.98
CA GLU A 379 3.93 -33.92 1.98
C GLU A 379 5.36 -33.73 2.52
N LEU A 380 6.03 -32.68 2.01
CA LEU A 380 7.37 -32.32 2.45
C LEU A 380 7.36 -31.95 3.93
N ARG A 381 6.38 -31.14 4.34
CA ARG A 381 6.29 -30.65 5.72
C ARG A 381 6.02 -31.74 6.74
N VAL A 382 5.15 -32.71 6.42
CA VAL A 382 4.91 -33.89 7.26
C VAL A 382 6.20 -34.69 7.45
N ALA A 383 6.96 -34.94 6.38
CA ALA A 383 8.22 -35.67 6.46
C ALA A 383 9.27 -34.94 7.31
N GLU A 384 9.41 -33.62 7.14
CA GLU A 384 10.33 -32.79 7.91
C GLU A 384 9.99 -32.76 9.41
N LEU A 385 8.70 -32.57 9.75
CA LEU A 385 8.24 -32.47 11.13
C LEU A 385 8.33 -33.81 11.87
N ARG A 386 8.03 -34.93 11.20
CA ARG A 386 8.23 -36.28 11.77
C ARG A 386 9.70 -36.53 12.10
N SER A 387 10.60 -36.21 11.16
CA SER A 387 12.04 -36.34 11.37
C SER A 387 12.53 -35.50 12.55
N LYS A 388 12.04 -34.26 12.70
CA LYS A 388 12.35 -33.40 13.86
C LYS A 388 11.88 -34.05 15.17
N LEU A 389 10.64 -34.54 15.24
CA LEU A 389 10.09 -35.20 16.44
C LEU A 389 10.81 -36.51 16.80
N ASP A 390 11.24 -37.28 15.80
CA ASP A 390 12.03 -38.49 15.99
C ASP A 390 13.44 -38.16 16.53
N SER A 391 14.03 -37.03 16.10
CA SER A 391 15.33 -36.57 16.57
C SER A 391 15.33 -35.96 17.97
N ASP A 392 14.21 -35.36 18.38
CA ASP A 392 14.02 -34.77 19.72
C ASP A 392 13.51 -35.80 20.76
N SER A 393 13.11 -37.00 20.31
CA SER A 393 12.77 -38.09 21.21
C SER A 393 14.05 -38.66 21.84
N PRO A 394 14.25 -38.56 23.17
CA PRO A 394 15.45 -39.08 23.80
C PRO A 394 15.53 -40.59 23.57
N ALA A 395 16.67 -41.05 23.05
CA ALA A 395 16.96 -42.47 22.89
C ALA A 395 16.68 -43.20 24.22
N MET A 396 15.67 -44.07 24.20
CA MET A 396 15.24 -44.92 25.33
C MET A 396 16.37 -45.81 25.86
#